data_AF-A0A0F9B7N2-F1
#
_entry.id   AF-A0A0F9B7N2-F1
#
_cell.length_a   1.000
_cell.length_b   1.000
_cell.length_c   1.000
_cell.angle_alpha   90.00
_cell.angle_beta   90.00
_cell.angle_gamma   90.00
#
_symmetry.space_group_name_H-M   'P 1'
#
loop_
_entity.id
_entity.type
_entity.pdbx_description
1 polymer ?
#
loop_
_entity_poly.entity_id
_entity_poly.type
_entity_poly.pdbx_seq_one_letter_code
_entity_poly.pdbx_strand_id
1 'polypeptide(L)' 'MSETILALDASEWQGKLDRQKFQYAYDVGVRLYIAQLWGSGPTGTGMNDYADEQLGFAKDVGMALAGY' A
#
# COMPACT_ATOMS: atom_id res chain seq x y z
N MET A 1 -26.22 -7.27 2.27
CA MET A 1 -24.99 -7.87 2.82
C MET A 1 -23.96 -6.76 2.88
N SER A 2 -23.24 -6.59 3.99
CA SER A 2 -22.10 -5.68 4.03
C SER A 2 -21.06 -6.19 3.03
N GLU A 3 -20.71 -5.41 2.02
CA GLU A 3 -19.61 -5.76 1.12
C GLU A 3 -18.31 -5.69 1.92
N THR A 4 -17.68 -6.83 2.15
CA THR A 4 -16.35 -6.88 2.76
C THR A 4 -15.32 -6.43 1.73
N ILE A 5 -14.58 -5.36 2.06
CA ILE A 5 -13.47 -4.88 1.24
C ILE A 5 -12.18 -5.50 1.77
N LEU A 6 -11.43 -6.18 0.89
CA LEU A 6 -10.07 -6.62 1.19
C LEU A 6 -9.09 -5.45 1.02
N ALA A 7 -8.25 -5.24 2.02
CA ALA A 7 -7.26 -4.17 2.06
C ALA A 7 -5.84 -4.73 2.20
N LEU A 8 -4.88 -4.07 1.54
CA LEU A 8 -3.44 -4.28 1.73
C LEU A 8 -2.91 -3.12 2.57
N ASP A 9 -2.31 -3.44 3.70
CA ASP A 9 -1.58 -2.49 4.54
C ASP A 9 -0.07 -2.75 4.39
N ALA A 10 0.71 -1.68 4.19
CA ALA A 10 2.15 -1.77 4.16
C ALA A 10 2.82 -0.57 4.82
N SER A 11 3.89 -0.87 5.54
CA SER A 11 4.84 0.05 6.14
C SER A 11 6.20 -0.11 5.48
N GLU A 12 7.19 0.65 5.94
CA GLU A 12 8.56 0.49 5.48
C GLU A 12 9.13 -0.93 5.74
N TRP A 13 8.58 -1.67 6.73
CA TRP A 13 8.99 -3.05 7.05
C TRP A 13 8.72 -4.07 5.94
N GLN A 14 7.77 -3.80 5.05
CA GLN A 14 7.50 -4.65 3.88
C GLN A 14 8.49 -4.37 2.73
N GLY A 15 9.30 -3.31 2.85
CA GLY A 15 10.26 -2.88 1.84
C GLY A 15 9.58 -2.36 0.57
N LYS A 16 10.36 -2.32 -0.52
CA LYS A 16 9.89 -1.88 -1.83
C LYS A 16 8.97 -2.91 -2.49
N LEU A 17 7.67 -2.67 -2.45
CA LEU A 17 6.69 -3.38 -3.28
C LEU A 17 6.68 -2.78 -4.69
N ASP A 18 6.76 -3.63 -5.71
CA ASP A 18 6.72 -3.20 -7.11
C ASP A 18 5.28 -3.26 -7.66
N ARG A 19 5.09 -2.67 -8.84
CA ARG A 19 3.79 -2.63 -9.54
C ARG A 19 3.18 -4.03 -9.76
N GLN A 20 3.99 -5.08 -9.97
CA GLN A 20 3.47 -6.43 -10.21
C GLN A 20 2.78 -6.97 -8.96
N LYS A 21 3.28 -6.66 -7.75
CA LYS A 21 2.62 -7.04 -6.50
C LYS A 21 1.27 -6.35 -6.31
N PHE A 22 1.15 -5.08 -6.68
CA PHE A 22 -0.13 -4.35 -6.66
C PHE A 22 -1.12 -4.91 -7.68
N GLN A 23 -0.66 -5.26 -8.88
CA GLN A 23 -1.51 -5.91 -9.88
C GLN A 23 -2.02 -7.26 -9.35
N TYR A 24 -1.14 -8.09 -8.81
CA TYR A 24 -1.53 -9.38 -8.21
C TYR A 24 -2.55 -9.21 -7.09
N ALA A 25 -2.31 -8.26 -6.17
CA ALA A 25 -3.25 -7.97 -5.07
C ALA A 25 -4.63 -7.56 -5.60
N TYR A 26 -4.67 -6.73 -6.65
CA TYR A 26 -5.92 -6.35 -7.30
C TYR A 26 -6.62 -7.55 -7.95
N ASP A 27 -5.87 -8.41 -8.64
CA ASP A 27 -6.39 -9.61 -9.32
C ASP A 27 -7.02 -10.60 -8.33
N VAL A 28 -6.52 -10.67 -7.08
CA VAL A 28 -7.09 -11.52 -6.01
C VAL A 28 -8.17 -10.84 -5.17
N GLY A 29 -8.57 -9.61 -5.51
CA GLY A 29 -9.74 -8.94 -4.92
C GLY A 29 -9.46 -7.83 -3.92
N VAL A 30 -8.19 -7.44 -3.71
CA VAL A 30 -7.86 -6.27 -2.86
C VAL A 30 -8.32 -4.99 -3.58
N ARG A 31 -9.00 -4.10 -2.85
CA ARG A 31 -9.54 -2.84 -3.39
C ARG A 31 -9.11 -1.60 -2.62
N LEU A 32 -8.42 -1.75 -1.51
CA LEU A 32 -7.86 -0.65 -0.71
C LEU A 32 -6.39 -0.92 -0.43
N TYR A 33 -5.55 0.09 -0.65
CA TYR A 33 -4.17 0.12 -0.19
C TYR A 33 -4.00 1.20 0.88
N ILE A 34 -3.39 0.82 2.00
CA ILE A 34 -3.10 1.67 3.14
C ILE A 34 -1.59 1.74 3.31
N ALA A 35 -1.01 2.92 3.13
CA ALA A 35 0.43 3.13 3.25
C ALA A 35 0.77 3.86 4.55
N GLN A 36 1.78 3.39 5.29
CA GLN A 36 2.45 4.22 6.29
C GLN A 36 3.10 5.41 5.57
N LEU A 37 2.71 6.64 5.92
CA LEU A 37 3.27 7.87 5.36
C LEU A 37 4.43 8.38 6.21
N TRP A 38 4.31 8.23 7.53
CA TRP A 38 5.33 8.62 8.50
C TRP A 38 5.31 7.66 9.70
N GLY A 39 6.46 7.34 10.26
CA GLY A 39 6.52 6.56 11.48
C GLY A 39 7.90 5.97 11.75
N SER A 40 7.94 5.02 12.68
CA SER A 40 9.15 4.24 12.94
C SER A 40 9.20 3.03 12.00
N GLY A 41 10.37 2.84 11.38
CA GLY A 41 10.66 1.77 10.43
C GLY A 41 12.14 1.35 10.49
N PRO A 42 12.57 0.44 9.60
CA PRO A 42 13.93 -0.08 9.57
C PRO A 42 15.00 0.98 9.28
N THR A 43 14.67 2.13 8.67
CA THR A 43 15.64 3.23 8.44
C THR A 43 15.61 4.32 9.51
N GLY A 44 14.68 4.25 10.46
CA GLY A 44 14.59 5.20 11.57
C GLY A 44 13.16 5.68 11.82
N THR A 45 13.02 6.90 12.35
CA THR A 45 11.73 7.56 12.52
C THR A 45 11.65 8.70 11.51
N GLY A 46 10.74 8.60 10.55
CA GLY A 46 10.69 9.51 9.42
C GLY A 46 9.59 9.18 8.43
N MET A 47 9.70 9.80 7.25
CA MET A 47 8.82 9.46 6.12
C MET A 47 9.15 8.07 5.60
N ASN A 48 8.15 7.35 5.14
CA ASN A 48 8.38 6.08 4.44
C ASN A 48 8.82 6.37 2.99
N ASP A 49 10.08 6.06 2.69
CA ASP A 49 10.70 6.29 1.37
C ASP A 49 9.97 5.61 0.20
N TYR A 50 9.16 4.59 0.48
CA TYR A 50 8.42 3.86 -0.55
C TYR A 50 6.97 4.31 -0.73
N ALA A 51 6.42 5.13 0.18
CA ALA A 51 4.99 5.41 0.22
C ALA A 51 4.47 6.08 -1.07
N ASP A 52 5.16 7.10 -1.56
CA ASP A 52 4.71 7.86 -2.75
C ASP A 52 4.66 6.98 -4.01
N GLU A 53 5.74 6.22 -4.27
CA GLU A 53 5.82 5.31 -5.41
C GLU A 53 4.77 4.19 -5.32
N GLN A 54 4.59 3.60 -4.13
CA GLN A 54 3.63 2.52 -3.91
C GLN A 54 2.17 2.99 -3.98
N LEU A 55 1.86 4.19 -3.50
CA LEU A 55 0.55 4.83 -3.69
C LEU A 55 0.26 5.07 -5.18
N GLY A 56 1.28 5.46 -5.95
CA GLY A 56 1.19 5.55 -7.41
C GLY A 56 0.82 4.22 -8.06
N PHE A 57 1.48 3.13 -7.70
CA PHE A 57 1.16 1.79 -8.22
C PHE A 57 -0.25 1.33 -7.85
N ALA A 58 -0.67 1.54 -6.60
CA ALA A 58 -2.02 1.21 -6.14
C ALA A 58 -3.09 2.00 -6.90
N LYS A 59 -2.86 3.29 -7.15
CA LYS A 59 -3.73 4.15 -7.96
C LYS A 59 -3.83 3.63 -9.40
N ASP A 60 -2.70 3.29 -10.00
CA ASP A 60 -2.63 2.84 -11.40
C ASP A 60 -3.39 1.53 -11.65
N VAL A 61 -3.48 0.64 -10.65
CA VAL A 61 -4.25 -0.61 -10.76
C VAL A 61 -5.72 -0.46 -10.33
N GLY A 62 -6.12 0.72 -9.85
CA GLY A 62 -7.52 1.04 -9.52
C GLY A 62 -7.91 0.79 -8.06
N MET A 63 -6.97 0.75 -7.12
CA MET A 63 -7.28 0.67 -5.70
C MET A 63 -7.67 2.04 -5.12
N ALA A 64 -8.54 2.02 -4.10
CA ALA A 64 -8.69 3.14 -3.18
C ALA A 64 -7.42 3.29 -2.34
N LEU A 65 -7.14 4.51 -1.89
CA LEU A 65 -5.91 4.86 -1.18
C LEU A 65 -6.22 5.42 0.21
N ALA A 66 -5.42 5.04 1.19
CA ALA A 66 -5.39 5.65 2.51
C ALA A 66 -3.94 5.71 3.02
N GLY A 67 -3.71 6.50 4.06
CA GLY A 67 -2.42 6.50 4.73
C GLY A 67 -2.54 6.87 6.21
N TYR A 68 -1.52 6.50 6.97
CA TYR A 68 -1.40 6.75 8.41
C TYR A 68 -0.01 7.25 8.80
#